data_AF-A0A7C7ZVZ0-F1
#
_entry.id   AF-A0A7C7ZVZ0-F1
#
_cell.length_a   1.000
_cell.length_b   1.000
_cell.length_c   1.000
_cell.angle_alpha   90.00
_cell.angle_beta   90.00
_cell.angle_gamma   90.00
#
_symmetry.space_group_name_H-M   'P 1'
#
loop_
_entity.id
_entity.type
_entity.pdbx_description
1 polymer ?
#
loop_
_entity_poly.entity_id
_entity_poly.type
_entity_poly.pdbx_seq_one_letter_code
_entity_poly.pdbx_strand_id
1 'polypeptide(L)'
;MEKKKQKKWTIAKIILIMAFLFPVANANVANAGDLGESAYYATVANLYQGYSQYYSALALLSGDYTYLYAAYDFMWYAVENILDAEYYAYYGTGPYAYPAWEYCVSAYDYLIIAEDYAWNAYDYYSSADSMWAIAYGGLGSFDAAIAEYYAAIGSNGGVY
;
A
#
# COMPACT_ATOMS: atom_id res chain seq x y z
N MET A 1 6.15 -31.66 -8.27
CA MET A 1 7.35 -30.81 -8.50
C MET A 1 7.08 -29.32 -8.19
N GLU A 2 5.85 -28.84 -8.36
CA GLU A 2 5.46 -27.43 -8.13
C GLU A 2 5.44 -26.97 -6.67
N LYS A 3 5.01 -27.82 -5.72
CA LYS A 3 5.00 -27.47 -4.28
C LYS A 3 6.38 -27.10 -3.70
N LYS A 4 7.46 -27.65 -4.27
CA LYS A 4 8.84 -27.32 -3.87
C LYS A 4 9.31 -25.95 -4.42
N LYS A 5 8.76 -25.49 -5.56
CA LYS A 5 9.03 -24.15 -6.09
C LYS A 5 8.31 -23.08 -5.27
N GLN A 6 7.03 -23.26 -4.97
CA GLN A 6 6.27 -22.30 -4.13
C GLN A 6 6.93 -22.09 -2.77
N LYS A 7 7.35 -23.16 -2.09
CA LYS A 7 8.02 -23.05 -0.78
C LYS A 7 9.35 -22.29 -0.84
N LYS A 8 10.10 -22.39 -1.95
CA LYS A 8 11.33 -21.61 -2.17
C LYS A 8 11.04 -20.12 -2.40
N TRP A 9 9.97 -19.80 -3.14
CA TRP A 9 9.56 -18.41 -3.35
C TRP A 9 9.07 -17.75 -2.06
N THR A 10 8.32 -18.46 -1.22
CA THR A 10 7.88 -17.95 0.08
C THR A 10 9.07 -17.72 1.03
N ILE A 11 10.02 -18.65 1.08
CA ILE A 11 11.24 -18.49 1.90
C ILE A 11 12.10 -17.34 1.39
N ALA A 12 12.24 -17.18 0.06
CA ALA A 12 12.97 -16.05 -0.52
C ALA A 12 12.34 -14.69 -0.17
N LYS A 13 11.00 -14.59 -0.16
CA LYS A 13 10.28 -13.39 0.28
C LYS A 13 10.53 -13.07 1.75
N ILE A 14 10.49 -14.08 2.62
CA ILE A 14 10.76 -13.91 4.07
C ILE A 14 12.22 -13.52 4.33
N ILE A 15 13.17 -14.07 3.58
CA ILE A 15 14.59 -13.69 3.69
C ILE A 15 14.82 -12.26 3.19
N LEU A 16 14.12 -11.85 2.12
CA LEU A 16 14.11 -10.45 1.69
C LEU A 16 13.65 -9.56 2.85
N ILE A 17 12.48 -9.85 3.42
CA ILE A 17 11.90 -9.14 4.57
C ILE A 17 12.87 -9.08 5.75
N MET A 18 13.59 -10.17 6.07
CA MET A 18 14.54 -10.18 7.18
C MET A 18 15.86 -9.46 6.88
N ALA A 19 16.29 -9.38 5.63
CA ALA A 19 17.44 -8.58 5.23
C ALA A 19 17.13 -7.06 5.27
N PHE A 20 15.85 -6.68 5.14
CA PHE A 20 15.37 -5.29 5.27
C PHE A 20 15.31 -4.77 6.73
N LEU A 21 15.33 -5.64 7.75
CA LEU A 21 15.08 -5.24 9.15
C LEU A 21 16.33 -4.93 9.99
N PHE A 22 17.55 -5.00 9.43
CA PHE A 22 18.78 -4.73 10.19
C PHE A 22 19.75 -3.79 9.45
N PRO A 23 19.68 -2.47 9.67
CA PRO A 23 20.71 -1.53 9.20
C PRO A 23 21.78 -1.26 10.26
N VAL A 24 23.04 -1.23 9.83
CA VAL A 24 24.21 -0.79 10.61
C VAL A 24 24.44 0.72 10.37
N ALA A 25 24.36 1.51 11.45
CA ALA A 25 25.07 2.76 11.84
C ALA A 25 25.81 3.60 10.76
N ASN A 26 25.88 4.94 10.78
CA ASN A 26 25.45 6.03 11.69
C ASN A 26 25.70 7.34 10.90
N ALA A 27 24.81 8.34 11.02
CA ALA A 27 24.86 9.75 10.54
C ALA A 27 23.79 10.17 9.50
N ASN A 28 23.23 9.24 8.71
CA ASN A 28 22.06 9.46 7.82
C ASN A 28 20.74 8.91 8.39
N VAL A 29 20.73 8.54 9.67
CA VAL A 29 19.74 7.62 10.24
C VAL A 29 18.35 8.24 10.43
N ALA A 30 18.25 9.55 10.66
CA ALA A 30 16.96 10.22 10.80
C ALA A 30 16.21 10.27 9.47
N ASN A 31 16.86 10.79 8.42
CA ASN A 31 16.22 10.93 7.11
C ASN A 31 16.10 9.61 6.33
N ALA A 32 16.97 8.64 6.61
CA ALA A 32 16.78 7.25 6.17
C ALA A 32 15.67 6.56 6.98
N GLY A 33 15.46 6.98 8.23
CA GLY A 33 14.34 6.59 9.08
C GLY A 33 13.01 7.03 8.50
N ASP A 34 12.92 8.28 8.01
CA ASP A 34 11.71 8.79 7.35
C ASP A 34 11.36 7.97 6.10
N LEU A 35 12.34 7.62 5.25
CA LEU A 35 12.07 6.73 4.11
C LEU A 35 11.72 5.29 4.55
N GLY A 36 12.22 4.84 5.70
CA GLY A 36 11.82 3.56 6.31
C GLY A 36 10.36 3.57 6.76
N GLU A 37 9.93 4.64 7.42
CA GLU A 37 8.53 4.85 7.82
C GLU A 37 7.63 4.98 6.59
N SER A 38 8.04 5.74 5.57
CA SER A 38 7.31 5.85 4.32
C SER A 38 7.06 4.48 3.68
N ALA A 39 8.09 3.63 3.59
CA ALA A 39 7.95 2.28 3.07
C ALA A 39 6.98 1.44 3.92
N TYR A 40 7.08 1.52 5.25
CA TYR A 40 6.19 0.82 6.16
C TYR A 40 4.73 1.22 5.95
N TYR A 41 4.44 2.52 5.93
CA TYR A 41 3.09 3.03 5.75
C TYR A 41 2.52 2.70 4.36
N ALA A 42 3.34 2.73 3.30
CA ALA A 42 2.93 2.29 1.97
C ALA A 42 2.56 0.79 1.95
N THR A 43 3.31 -0.05 2.66
CA THR A 43 2.97 -1.48 2.84
C THR A 43 1.65 -1.65 3.59
N VAL A 44 1.43 -0.89 4.66
CA VAL A 44 0.19 -0.95 5.45
C VAL A 44 -1.00 -0.46 4.64
N ALA A 45 -0.84 0.61 3.85
CA ALA A 45 -1.85 1.08 2.90
C ALA A 45 -2.24 -0.02 1.91
N ASN A 46 -1.27 -0.70 1.30
CA ASN A 46 -1.51 -1.84 0.41
C ASN A 46 -2.23 -3.01 1.09
N LEU A 47 -1.92 -3.29 2.36
CA LEU A 47 -2.62 -4.33 3.13
C LEU A 47 -4.10 -3.99 3.30
N TYR A 48 -4.41 -2.77 3.73
CA TYR A 48 -5.78 -2.32 3.95
C TYR A 48 -6.57 -2.18 2.64
N GLN A 49 -5.94 -1.64 1.60
CA GLN A 49 -6.48 -1.61 0.24
C GLN A 49 -6.87 -3.03 -0.22
N GLY A 50 -6.00 -4.01 0.01
CA GLY A 50 -6.27 -5.41 -0.34
C GLY A 50 -7.44 -6.02 0.42
N TYR A 51 -7.58 -5.70 1.72
CA TYR A 51 -8.76 -6.10 2.50
C TYR A 51 -10.04 -5.45 1.98
N SER A 52 -10.01 -4.15 1.65
CA SER A 52 -11.15 -3.46 1.07
C SER A 52 -11.65 -4.14 -0.20
N GLN A 53 -10.73 -4.44 -1.13
CA GLN A 53 -11.06 -5.13 -2.38
C GLN A 53 -11.59 -6.55 -2.15
N TYR A 54 -11.03 -7.26 -1.16
CA TYR A 54 -11.53 -8.58 -0.78
C TYR A 54 -12.99 -8.51 -0.33
N TYR A 55 -13.35 -7.58 0.55
CA TYR A 55 -14.73 -7.44 1.03
C TYR A 55 -15.68 -6.92 -0.04
N SER A 56 -15.22 -6.03 -0.93
CA SER A 56 -15.97 -5.62 -2.12
C SER A 56 -16.28 -6.81 -3.02
N ALA A 57 -15.27 -7.63 -3.33
CA ALA A 57 -15.44 -8.82 -4.16
C ALA A 57 -16.34 -9.88 -3.48
N LEU A 58 -16.24 -10.03 -2.16
CA LEU A 58 -17.08 -10.93 -1.38
C LEU A 58 -18.55 -10.50 -1.40
N ALA A 59 -18.83 -9.21 -1.25
CA ALA A 59 -20.18 -8.65 -1.38
C ALA A 59 -20.77 -8.93 -2.78
N LEU A 60 -20.00 -8.69 -3.84
CA LEU A 60 -20.40 -8.98 -5.23
C LEU A 60 -20.66 -10.47 -5.46
N LEU A 61 -19.82 -11.36 -4.92
CA LEU A 61 -19.92 -12.80 -5.13
C LEU A 61 -21.10 -13.42 -4.37
N SER A 62 -21.31 -12.98 -3.13
CA SER A 62 -22.33 -13.53 -2.22
C SER A 62 -23.70 -12.86 -2.38
N GLY A 63 -23.74 -11.63 -2.90
CA GLY A 63 -24.91 -10.76 -2.84
C GLY A 63 -25.21 -10.21 -1.44
N ASP A 64 -24.32 -10.43 -0.47
CA ASP A 64 -24.45 -9.93 0.90
C ASP A 64 -23.76 -8.57 1.04
N TYR A 65 -24.57 -7.51 1.06
CA TYR A 65 -24.08 -6.14 1.14
C TYR A 65 -23.57 -5.74 2.52
N THR A 66 -23.71 -6.58 3.55
CA THR A 66 -23.16 -6.29 4.88
C THR A 66 -21.63 -6.17 4.88
N TYR A 67 -20.95 -6.79 3.90
CA TYR A 67 -19.51 -6.68 3.72
C TYR A 67 -19.05 -5.31 3.20
N LEU A 68 -19.94 -4.51 2.61
CA LEU A 68 -19.55 -3.24 1.99
C LEU A 68 -19.11 -2.18 3.00
N TYR A 69 -19.63 -2.21 4.24
CA TYR A 69 -19.13 -1.33 5.30
C TYR A 69 -17.66 -1.62 5.62
N ALA A 70 -17.29 -2.90 5.74
CA ALA A 70 -15.90 -3.28 5.97
C ALA A 70 -15.01 -2.92 4.77
N ALA A 71 -15.53 -3.04 3.55
CA ALA A 71 -14.81 -2.60 2.36
C ALA A 71 -14.48 -1.11 2.41
N TYR A 72 -15.46 -0.27 2.77
CA TYR A 72 -15.26 1.16 2.96
C TYR A 72 -14.24 1.46 4.07
N ASP A 73 -14.46 0.90 5.27
CA ASP A 73 -13.60 1.15 6.44
C ASP A 73 -12.13 0.82 6.16
N PHE A 74 -11.86 -0.30 5.49
CA PHE A 74 -10.50 -0.66 5.08
C PHE A 74 -9.93 0.24 3.98
N MET A 75 -10.73 0.76 3.05
CA MET A 75 -10.21 1.68 2.04
C MET A 75 -9.84 3.02 2.68
N TRP A 76 -10.66 3.51 3.61
CA TRP A 76 -10.37 4.71 4.38
C TRP A 76 -9.03 4.59 5.14
N TYR A 77 -8.78 3.47 5.84
CA TYR A 77 -7.47 3.23 6.45
C TYR A 77 -6.33 3.17 5.42
N ALA A 78 -6.57 2.65 4.22
CA ALA A 78 -5.56 2.65 3.17
C ALA A 78 -5.19 4.08 2.75
N VAL A 79 -6.19 4.96 2.65
CA VAL A 79 -6.01 6.40 2.35
C VAL A 79 -5.22 7.11 3.46
N GLU A 80 -5.55 6.87 4.73
CA GLU A 80 -4.79 7.45 5.83
C GLU A 80 -3.32 7.02 5.82
N ASN A 81 -3.07 5.72 5.62
CA ASN A 81 -1.71 5.20 5.62
C ASN A 81 -0.89 5.65 4.41
N ILE A 82 -1.50 5.83 3.22
CA ILE A 82 -0.75 6.35 2.07
C ILE A 82 -0.41 7.84 2.25
N LEU A 83 -1.26 8.61 2.94
CA LEU A 83 -0.95 9.98 3.32
C LEU A 83 0.21 10.07 4.32
N ASP A 84 0.24 9.17 5.31
CA ASP A 84 1.40 9.07 6.21
C ASP A 84 2.66 8.70 5.42
N ALA A 85 2.56 7.74 4.49
CA ALA A 85 3.67 7.36 3.62
C ALA A 85 4.19 8.54 2.78
N GLU A 86 3.28 9.34 2.24
CA GLU A 86 3.58 10.58 1.51
C GLU A 86 4.33 11.57 2.40
N TYR A 87 3.80 11.84 3.60
CA TYR A 87 4.38 12.75 4.57
C TYR A 87 5.84 12.36 4.85
N TYR A 88 6.09 11.10 5.17
CA TYR A 88 7.44 10.64 5.46
C TYR A 88 8.36 10.63 4.23
N ALA A 89 7.84 10.33 3.03
CA ALA A 89 8.62 10.43 1.80
C ALA A 89 9.06 11.87 1.52
N TYR A 90 8.17 12.84 1.79
CA TYR A 90 8.42 14.27 1.59
C TYR A 90 9.54 14.80 2.49
N TYR A 91 9.58 14.37 3.76
CA TYR A 91 10.65 14.76 4.69
C TYR A 91 11.93 13.92 4.54
N GLY A 92 11.84 12.77 3.89
CA GLY A 92 12.97 11.93 3.55
C GLY A 92 13.99 12.66 2.66
N THR A 93 15.25 12.21 2.72
CA THR A 93 16.32 12.79 1.89
C THR A 93 17.05 11.71 1.10
N GLY A 94 17.50 12.06 -0.10
CA GLY A 94 18.24 11.15 -0.98
C GLY A 94 17.58 11.03 -2.36
N PRO A 95 18.25 10.39 -3.33
CA PRO A 95 17.77 10.32 -4.71
C PRO A 95 16.43 9.57 -4.86
N TYR A 96 16.05 8.79 -3.85
CA TYR A 96 14.83 7.98 -3.86
C TYR A 96 13.64 8.61 -3.12
N ALA A 97 13.86 9.70 -2.37
CA ALA A 97 12.78 10.37 -1.63
C ALA A 97 11.74 11.01 -2.56
N TYR A 98 12.20 11.76 -3.56
CA TYR A 98 11.30 12.41 -4.52
C TYR A 98 10.48 11.40 -5.34
N PRO A 99 11.06 10.34 -5.93
CA PRO A 99 10.26 9.29 -6.57
C PRO A 99 9.26 8.63 -5.62
N ALA A 100 9.67 8.28 -4.39
CA ALA A 100 8.75 7.69 -3.42
C ALA A 100 7.55 8.60 -3.14
N TRP A 101 7.81 9.89 -2.92
CA TRP A 101 6.76 10.89 -2.69
C TRP A 101 5.83 11.04 -3.90
N GLU A 102 6.36 11.15 -5.11
CA GLU A 102 5.56 11.28 -6.35
C GLU A 102 4.60 10.09 -6.53
N TYR A 103 5.06 8.87 -6.24
CA TYR A 103 4.22 7.67 -6.30
C TYR A 103 3.24 7.57 -5.11
N CYS A 104 3.59 8.08 -3.92
CA CYS A 104 2.62 8.21 -2.82
C CYS A 104 1.47 9.14 -3.19
N VAL A 105 1.75 10.31 -3.80
CA VAL A 105 0.73 11.25 -4.27
C VAL A 105 -0.18 10.59 -5.32
N SER A 106 0.41 9.92 -6.31
CA SER A 106 -0.37 9.20 -7.34
C SER A 106 -1.24 8.09 -6.73
N ALA A 107 -0.69 7.33 -5.77
CA ALA A 107 -1.43 6.31 -5.06
C ALA A 107 -2.59 6.90 -4.26
N TYR A 108 -2.37 8.02 -3.55
CA TYR A 108 -3.39 8.74 -2.81
C TYR A 108 -4.55 9.17 -3.71
N ASP A 109 -4.26 9.77 -4.86
CA ASP A 109 -5.28 10.22 -5.82
C ASP A 109 -6.19 9.07 -6.28
N TYR A 110 -5.65 7.86 -6.46
CA TYR A 110 -6.47 6.69 -6.79
C TYR A 110 -7.21 6.11 -5.59
N LEU A 111 -6.55 6.05 -4.42
CA LEU A 111 -7.14 5.45 -3.22
C LEU A 111 -8.30 6.29 -2.67
N ILE A 112 -8.23 7.62 -2.75
CA ILE A 112 -9.35 8.49 -2.34
C ILE A 112 -10.56 8.34 -3.27
N ILE A 113 -10.33 8.21 -4.58
CA ILE A 113 -11.41 7.89 -5.53
C ILE A 113 -12.01 6.52 -5.20
N ALA A 114 -11.17 5.54 -4.88
CA ALA A 114 -11.62 4.20 -4.50
C ALA A 114 -12.43 4.21 -3.19
N GLU A 115 -12.04 5.05 -2.22
CA GLU A 115 -12.77 5.28 -0.97
C GLU A 115 -14.16 5.85 -1.25
N ASP A 116 -14.26 6.89 -2.07
CA ASP A 116 -15.54 7.50 -2.46
C ASP A 116 -16.49 6.45 -3.08
N TYR A 117 -15.97 5.61 -3.97
CA TYR A 117 -16.76 4.51 -4.55
C TYR A 117 -17.10 3.43 -3.52
N ALA A 118 -16.20 3.10 -2.58
CA ALA A 118 -16.49 2.13 -1.53
C ALA A 118 -17.59 2.64 -0.58
N TRP A 119 -17.57 3.93 -0.25
CA TRP A 119 -18.62 4.62 0.50
C TRP A 119 -19.95 4.56 -0.26
N ASN A 120 -19.97 4.95 -1.54
CA ASN A 120 -21.19 4.91 -2.35
C ASN A 120 -21.74 3.48 -2.51
N ALA A 121 -20.85 2.50 -2.65
CA ALA A 121 -21.24 1.09 -2.67
C ALA A 121 -21.96 0.72 -1.36
N TYR A 122 -21.40 1.10 -0.22
CA TYR A 122 -21.99 0.85 1.10
C TYR A 122 -23.33 1.57 1.29
N ASP A 123 -23.39 2.88 1.02
CA ASP A 123 -24.56 3.72 1.29
C ASP A 123 -25.74 3.39 0.36
N TYR A 124 -25.47 3.06 -0.90
CA TYR A 124 -26.49 2.78 -1.92
C TYR A 124 -26.64 1.30 -2.29
N TYR A 125 -25.87 0.40 -1.66
CA TYR A 125 -25.80 -1.03 -2.00
C TYR A 125 -25.49 -1.27 -3.49
N SER A 126 -24.60 -0.45 -4.04
CA SER A 126 -24.30 -0.39 -5.47
C SER A 126 -23.17 -1.34 -5.87
N SER A 127 -23.51 -2.34 -6.68
CA SER A 127 -22.53 -3.27 -7.24
C SER A 127 -21.58 -2.59 -8.23
N ALA A 128 -22.06 -1.61 -8.99
CA ALA A 128 -21.24 -0.85 -9.93
C ALA A 128 -20.17 -0.03 -9.18
N ASP A 129 -20.53 0.65 -8.10
CA ASP A 129 -19.58 1.41 -7.30
C ASP A 129 -18.59 0.48 -6.60
N SER A 130 -19.02 -0.70 -6.14
CA SER A 130 -18.10 -1.71 -5.61
C SER A 130 -17.06 -2.17 -6.64
N MET A 131 -17.45 -2.32 -7.91
CA MET A 131 -16.51 -2.63 -9.00
C MET A 131 -15.53 -1.48 -9.27
N TRP A 132 -15.99 -0.23 -9.21
CA TRP A 132 -15.12 0.94 -9.35
C TRP A 132 -14.15 1.09 -8.18
N ALA A 133 -14.59 0.86 -6.94
CA ALA A 133 -13.72 0.82 -5.76
C ALA A 133 -12.61 -0.20 -5.93
N ILE A 134 -12.92 -1.40 -6.47
CA ILE A 134 -11.91 -2.39 -6.81
C ILE A 134 -10.96 -1.87 -7.90
N ALA A 135 -11.48 -1.31 -8.99
CA ALA A 135 -10.65 -0.85 -10.10
C ALA A 135 -9.64 0.24 -9.67
N TYR A 136 -10.13 1.30 -9.02
CA TYR A 136 -9.28 2.40 -8.56
C TYR A 136 -8.37 1.99 -7.40
N GLY A 137 -8.84 1.14 -6.49
CA GLY A 137 -7.99 0.58 -5.44
C GLY A 137 -6.81 -0.20 -6.01
N GLY A 138 -6.99 -0.89 -7.14
CA GLY A 138 -5.93 -1.65 -7.81
C GLY A 138 -4.87 -0.75 -8.46
N LEU A 139 -5.29 0.39 -9.02
CA LEU A 139 -4.37 1.41 -9.55
C LEU A 139 -3.57 2.05 -8.41
N GLY A 140 -4.25 2.43 -7.33
CA GLY A 140 -3.60 2.99 -6.14
C GLY A 140 -2.60 2.02 -5.50
N SER A 141 -2.95 0.73 -5.44
CA SER A 141 -2.03 -0.30 -4.94
C SER A 141 -0.77 -0.46 -5.77
N PHE A 142 -0.88 -0.37 -7.10
CA PHE A 142 0.26 -0.44 -7.99
C PHE A 142 1.24 0.70 -7.71
N ASP A 143 0.75 1.94 -7.61
CA ASP A 143 1.59 3.10 -7.33
C ASP A 143 2.14 3.07 -5.89
N ALA A 144 1.33 2.65 -4.90
CA ALA A 144 1.79 2.48 -3.52
C ALA A 144 2.92 1.45 -3.40
N ALA A 145 2.88 0.37 -4.20
CA ALA A 145 3.97 -0.62 -4.24
C ALA A 145 5.25 -0.06 -4.86
N ILE A 146 5.15 0.86 -5.83
CA ILE A 146 6.32 1.56 -6.39
C ILE A 146 6.88 2.56 -5.37
N ALA A 147 6.00 3.28 -4.67
CA ALA A 147 6.41 4.18 -3.58
C ALA A 147 7.17 3.42 -2.48
N GLU A 148 6.62 2.28 -2.02
CA GLU A 148 7.28 1.37 -1.07
C GLU A 148 8.67 0.97 -1.57
N TYR A 149 8.78 0.56 -2.83
CA TYR A 149 10.06 0.14 -3.42
C TYR A 149 11.13 1.23 -3.35
N TYR A 150 10.80 2.46 -3.77
CA TYR A 150 11.76 3.56 -3.73
C TYR A 150 12.11 3.98 -2.30
N ALA A 151 11.12 4.07 -1.42
CA ALA A 151 11.30 4.40 -0.02
C ALA A 151 12.20 3.34 0.67
N ALA A 152 11.96 2.06 0.42
CA ALA A 152 12.75 0.95 0.98
C ALA A 152 14.20 0.91 0.47
N ILE A 153 14.46 1.31 -0.78
CA ILE A 153 15.83 1.44 -1.28
C ILE A 153 16.52 2.65 -0.63
N GLY A 154 15.82 3.78 -0.53
CA GLY A 154 16.33 4.99 0.09
C GLY A 154 16.68 4.80 1.57
N SER A 155 15.85 4.05 2.31
CA SER A 155 16.07 3.77 3.74
C SER A 155 17.30 2.91 4.03
N ASN A 156 17.73 2.09 3.07
CA ASN A 156 18.96 1.29 3.18
C ASN A 156 20.24 2.04 2.77
N GLY A 157 20.14 3.35 2.54
CA GLY A 157 21.28 4.19 2.18
C GLY A 157 21.76 3.96 0.75
N GLY A 158 20.85 3.69 -0.20
CA GLY A 158 21.17 3.39 -1.60
C GLY A 158 22.21 4.34 -2.21
N VAL A 159 23.46 3.88 -2.27
CA VAL A 159 24.54 4.48 -3.04
C VAL A 159 24.71 3.63 -4.29
N TYR A 160 24.22 4.11 -5.43
CA TYR A 160 24.61 3.62 -6.75
C TYR A 160 25.12 4.79 -7.58
#